data_AF-A0A2E1AWM3-F1
#
_entry.id   AF-A0A2E1AWM3-F1
#
_cell.length_a   1.000
_cell.length_b   1.000
_cell.length_c   1.000
_cell.angle_alpha   90.00
_cell.angle_beta   90.00
_cell.angle_gamma   90.00
#
_symmetry.space_group_name_H-M   'P 1'
#
loop_
_entity.id
_entity.type
_entity.pdbx_description
1 polymer ?
#
loop_
_entity_poly.entity_id
_entity_poly.type
_entity_poly.pdbx_seq_one_letter_code
_entity_poly.pdbx_strand_id
1 'polypeptide(L)'
;MPNGWEYQTEANAVKTAYIKEAMERKFLLRQKFEKIIRSILNTPDPSRENRWMSFTELENLRNEIMHTKQSRSEERYAKLLSHSIFDIISNHKTIIQYYGGHIADYKSGLLEEYPYEFGYDDVIPGLMTDEDYRKSPKSIRNINLDTPDEEEWPKVLDLL
;
A
#
# COMPACT_ATOMS: atom_id res chain seq x y z
N MET A 1 -7.59 4.54 8.56
CA MET A 1 -8.70 5.32 9.16
C MET A 1 -8.98 4.77 10.56
N PRO A 2 -9.32 5.62 11.55
CA PRO A 2 -9.65 5.15 12.89
C PRO A 2 -10.87 4.21 12.88
N ASN A 3 -10.85 3.18 13.71
CA ASN A 3 -12.01 2.29 13.88
C ASN A 3 -13.16 3.06 14.57
N GLY A 4 -14.40 2.83 14.13
CA GLY A 4 -15.59 3.51 14.67
C GLY A 4 -15.82 4.94 14.20
N TRP A 5 -14.91 5.50 13.39
CA TRP A 5 -15.11 6.82 12.78
C TRP A 5 -15.87 6.70 11.45
N GLU A 6 -16.86 7.56 11.24
CA GLU A 6 -17.70 7.57 10.05
C GLU A 6 -17.58 8.87 9.27
N TYR A 7 -17.47 8.76 7.94
CA TYR A 7 -17.54 9.92 7.07
C TYR A 7 -18.97 10.12 6.57
N GLN A 8 -19.50 11.33 6.71
CA GLN A 8 -20.84 11.66 6.23
C GLN A 8 -20.77 12.56 5.00
N THR A 9 -21.56 12.22 3.98
CA THR A 9 -21.79 13.09 2.82
C THR A 9 -23.28 13.34 2.65
N GLU A 10 -23.64 14.56 2.28
CA GLU A 10 -25.02 14.91 1.95
C GLU A 10 -25.14 15.19 0.46
N ALA A 11 -26.05 14.49 -0.20
CA ALA A 11 -26.38 14.70 -1.61
C ALA A 11 -27.89 14.58 -1.78
N ASN A 12 -28.53 15.56 -2.42
CA ASN A 12 -29.97 15.58 -2.68
C ASN A 12 -30.83 15.30 -1.42
N ALA A 13 -30.50 15.94 -0.29
CA ALA A 13 -31.13 15.76 1.03
C ALA A 13 -31.02 14.33 1.62
N VAL A 14 -30.21 13.45 1.03
CA VAL A 14 -29.89 12.14 1.59
C VAL A 14 -28.51 12.19 2.23
N LYS A 15 -28.46 11.88 3.53
CA LYS A 15 -27.21 11.73 4.28
C LYS A 15 -26.75 10.27 4.19
N THR A 16 -25.54 10.07 3.69
CA THR A 16 -24.89 8.75 3.64
C THR A 16 -23.69 8.75 4.58
N ALA A 17 -23.67 7.79 5.51
CA ALA A 17 -22.52 7.53 6.38
C ALA A 17 -21.68 6.38 5.80
N TYR A 18 -20.35 6.54 5.83
CA TYR A 18 -19.39 5.54 5.36
C TYR A 18 -18.50 5.11 6.53
N ILE A 19 -18.56 3.82 6.85
CA ILE A 19 -17.61 3.15 7.74
C ILE A 19 -16.24 2.96 7.06
N LYS A 20 -15.23 2.54 7.84
CA LYS A 20 -13.83 2.34 7.40
C LYS A 20 -13.71 1.62 6.05
N GLU A 21 -14.30 0.44 5.94
CA GLU A 21 -14.17 -0.43 4.76
C GLU A 21 -14.82 0.22 3.53
N ALA A 22 -15.95 0.90 3.73
CA ALA A 22 -16.65 1.61 2.67
C ALA A 22 -15.85 2.84 2.20
N MET A 23 -15.21 3.57 3.13
CA MET A 23 -14.34 4.68 2.80
C MET A 23 -13.11 4.23 1.98
N GLU A 24 -12.51 3.11 2.37
CA GLU A 24 -11.33 2.56 1.70
C GLU A 24 -11.62 2.12 0.26
N ARG A 25 -12.82 1.59 -0.01
CA ARG A 25 -13.22 1.14 -1.36
C ARG A 25 -13.76 2.25 -2.25
N LYS A 26 -14.54 3.19 -1.69
CA LYS A 26 -15.36 4.11 -2.50
C LYS A 26 -14.64 5.40 -2.89
N PHE A 27 -13.72 5.89 -2.07
CA PHE A 27 -13.11 7.20 -2.28
C PHE A 27 -11.74 7.09 -2.95
N LEU A 28 -11.46 8.04 -3.83
CA LEU A 28 -10.13 8.22 -4.40
C LEU A 28 -9.13 8.61 -3.31
N LEU A 29 -7.84 8.34 -3.53
CA LEU A 29 -6.80 8.64 -2.56
C LEU A 29 -6.74 10.15 -2.26
N ARG A 30 -6.87 11.00 -3.29
CA ARG A 30 -6.96 12.45 -3.07
C ARG A 30 -8.12 12.87 -2.18
N GLN A 31 -9.29 12.24 -2.33
CA GLN A 31 -10.46 12.57 -1.53
C GLN A 31 -10.29 12.12 -0.09
N LYS A 32 -9.63 10.96 0.12
CA LYS A 32 -9.28 10.49 1.45
C LYS A 32 -8.39 11.51 2.16
N PHE A 33 -7.36 12.04 1.52
CA PHE A 33 -6.50 13.06 2.13
C PHE A 33 -7.22 14.42 2.30
N GLU A 34 -7.79 14.96 1.22
CA GLU A 34 -8.39 16.30 1.17
C GLU A 34 -9.60 16.46 2.09
N LYS A 35 -10.41 15.41 2.24
CA LYS A 35 -11.68 15.49 2.97
C LYS A 35 -11.65 14.68 4.26
N ILE A 36 -11.27 13.42 4.19
CA ILE A 36 -11.46 12.46 5.29
C ILE A 36 -10.35 12.61 6.34
N ILE A 37 -9.09 12.50 5.95
CA ILE A 37 -7.96 12.68 6.85
C ILE A 37 -7.94 14.11 7.38
N ARG A 38 -8.24 15.08 6.52
CA ARG A 38 -8.42 16.48 6.93
C ARG A 38 -9.45 16.62 8.06
N SER A 39 -10.62 16.00 7.96
CA SER A 39 -11.64 16.12 9.01
C SER A 39 -11.24 15.40 10.31
N ILE A 40 -10.55 14.26 10.21
CA ILE A 40 -10.04 13.52 11.38
C ILE A 40 -8.95 14.31 12.11
N LEU A 41 -8.00 14.87 11.37
CA LEU A 41 -6.84 15.57 11.93
C LEU A 41 -7.10 17.07 12.14
N ASN A 42 -8.21 17.59 11.62
CA ASN A 42 -8.56 19.00 11.59
C ASN A 42 -7.45 19.87 10.95
N THR A 43 -6.91 19.41 9.82
CA THR A 43 -5.84 20.13 9.12
C THR A 43 -6.39 21.24 8.21
N PRO A 44 -5.55 22.21 7.82
CA PRO A 44 -5.83 23.04 6.66
C PRO A 44 -6.07 22.21 5.40
N ASP A 45 -6.58 22.86 4.37
CA ASP A 45 -6.86 22.22 3.10
C ASP A 45 -5.55 21.87 2.37
N PRO A 46 -5.19 20.57 2.23
CA PRO A 46 -3.94 20.18 1.60
C PRO A 46 -3.95 20.50 0.10
N SER A 47 -5.12 20.71 -0.51
CA SER A 47 -5.22 21.05 -1.94
C SER A 47 -4.64 22.42 -2.29
N ARG A 48 -4.48 23.28 -1.27
CA ARG A 48 -3.86 24.60 -1.39
C ARG A 48 -2.33 24.54 -1.36
N GLU A 49 -1.76 23.38 -1.03
CA GLU A 49 -0.31 23.20 -1.05
C GLU A 49 0.20 23.12 -2.49
N ASN A 50 1.29 23.84 -2.78
CA ASN A 50 1.89 23.90 -4.12
C ASN A 50 2.19 22.51 -4.70
N ARG A 51 2.53 21.55 -3.81
CA ARG A 51 2.93 20.20 -4.19
C ARG A 51 1.74 19.24 -4.37
N TRP A 52 0.51 19.67 -4.10
CA TRP A 52 -0.68 18.85 -4.25
C TRP A 52 -0.95 18.44 -5.70
N MET A 53 -0.66 19.32 -6.67
CA MET A 53 -0.82 18.98 -8.09
C MET A 53 0.04 17.78 -8.48
N SER A 54 1.30 17.73 -8.04
CA SER A 54 2.18 16.57 -8.28
C SER A 54 1.68 15.30 -7.59
N PHE A 55 1.05 15.41 -6.41
CA PHE A 55 0.37 14.27 -5.77
C PHE A 55 -0.78 13.74 -6.63
N THR A 56 -1.61 14.64 -7.17
CA THR A 56 -2.73 14.24 -8.03
C THR A 56 -2.24 13.58 -9.32
N GLU A 57 -1.10 14.02 -9.84
CA GLU A 57 -0.44 13.44 -10.99
C GLU A 57 0.12 12.04 -10.69
N LEU A 58 0.73 11.86 -9.52
CA LEU A 58 1.20 10.56 -9.04
C LEU A 58 0.05 9.55 -8.92
N GLU A 59 -1.08 9.96 -8.32
CA GLU A 59 -2.26 9.10 -8.21
C GLU A 59 -2.81 8.73 -9.59
N ASN A 60 -2.91 9.69 -10.51
CA ASN A 60 -3.39 9.44 -11.87
C ASN A 60 -2.48 8.46 -12.60
N LEU A 61 -1.17 8.64 -12.51
CA LEU A 61 -0.19 7.75 -13.12
C LEU A 61 -0.29 6.33 -12.56
N ARG A 62 -0.39 6.18 -11.23
CA ARG A 62 -0.62 4.87 -10.58
C ARG A 62 -1.88 4.20 -11.12
N ASN A 63 -2.96 4.96 -11.27
CA ASN A 63 -4.23 4.42 -11.79
C ASN A 63 -4.13 4.02 -13.26
N GLU A 64 -3.42 4.78 -14.08
CA GLU A 64 -3.17 4.45 -15.49
C GLU A 64 -2.31 3.19 -15.66
N ILE A 65 -1.35 2.95 -14.75
CA ILE A 65 -0.54 1.72 -14.72
C ILE A 65 -1.43 0.53 -14.32
N MET A 66 -2.18 0.64 -13.22
CA MET A 66 -3.01 -0.45 -12.72
C MET A 66 -4.19 -0.80 -13.64
N HIS A 67 -4.79 0.20 -14.27
CA HIS A 67 -5.92 0.04 -15.19
C HIS A 67 -5.49 0.38 -16.61
N THR A 68 -4.46 -0.32 -17.07
CA THR A 68 -3.83 -0.09 -18.36
C THR A 68 -4.84 -0.18 -19.51
N LYS A 69 -4.98 0.92 -20.27
CA LYS A 69 -5.69 0.95 -21.55
C LYS A 69 -4.68 1.03 -22.69
N GLN A 70 -4.86 0.20 -23.72
CA GLN A 70 -3.95 0.13 -24.86
C GLN A 70 -3.90 1.46 -25.64
N SER A 71 -5.04 2.15 -25.74
CA SER A 71 -5.16 3.44 -26.43
C SER A 71 -4.32 4.58 -25.83
N ARG A 72 -3.81 4.42 -24.61
CA ARG A 72 -2.98 5.42 -23.92
C ARG A 72 -1.59 4.90 -23.57
N SER A 73 -1.15 3.84 -24.25
CA SER A 73 0.12 3.17 -23.97
C SER A 73 1.33 4.06 -24.25
N GLU A 74 1.35 4.73 -25.39
CA GLU A 74 2.46 5.61 -25.79
C GLU A 74 2.66 6.78 -24.82
N GLU A 75 1.60 7.53 -24.50
CA GLU A 75 1.62 8.62 -23.52
C GLU A 75 2.13 8.17 -22.16
N ARG A 76 1.66 7.01 -21.68
CA ARG A 76 2.04 6.46 -20.39
C ARG A 76 3.52 6.06 -20.37
N TYR A 77 4.01 5.36 -21.40
CA TYR A 77 5.42 4.98 -21.46
C TYR A 77 6.33 6.19 -21.62
N ALA A 78 5.96 7.18 -22.44
CA ALA A 78 6.70 8.43 -22.54
C ALA A 78 6.85 9.13 -21.18
N LYS A 79 5.78 9.14 -20.38
CA LYS A 79 5.78 9.73 -19.03
C LYS A 79 6.56 8.92 -18.00
N LEU A 80 6.57 7.59 -18.10
CA LEU A 80 7.38 6.73 -17.24
C LEU A 80 8.88 6.85 -17.53
N LEU A 81 9.24 7.17 -18.76
CA LEU A 81 10.63 7.36 -19.19
C LEU A 81 11.11 8.81 -19.05
N SER A 82 10.23 9.76 -18.72
CA SER A 82 10.61 11.17 -18.57
C SER A 82 11.33 11.41 -17.25
N HIS A 83 12.30 12.34 -17.22
CA HIS A 83 13.03 12.66 -15.99
C HIS A 83 12.12 13.20 -14.87
N SER A 84 11.05 13.91 -15.24
CA SER A 84 10.05 14.43 -14.29
C SER A 84 9.35 13.35 -13.47
N ILE A 85 9.44 12.07 -13.85
CA ILE A 85 8.87 10.96 -13.08
C ILE A 85 9.42 10.90 -11.66
N PHE A 86 10.70 11.24 -11.47
CA PHE A 86 11.35 11.22 -10.17
C PHE A 86 10.77 12.28 -9.24
N ASP A 87 10.48 13.48 -9.77
CA ASP A 87 9.83 14.55 -9.01
C ASP A 87 8.41 14.15 -8.60
N ILE A 88 7.64 13.58 -9.53
CA ILE A 88 6.29 13.07 -9.29
C ILE A 88 6.30 12.00 -8.20
N ILE A 89 7.22 11.02 -8.30
CA ILE A 89 7.33 9.96 -7.30
C ILE A 89 7.75 10.56 -5.95
N SER A 90 8.74 11.44 -5.90
CA SER A 90 9.27 12.02 -4.65
C SER A 90 8.21 12.74 -3.81
N ASN A 91 7.12 13.16 -4.45
CA ASN A 91 6.02 13.88 -3.83
C ASN A 91 5.33 13.13 -2.68
N HIS A 92 5.37 11.79 -2.65
CA HIS A 92 4.80 11.01 -1.55
C HIS A 92 5.35 11.45 -0.19
N LYS A 93 6.63 11.83 -0.12
CA LYS A 93 7.27 12.34 1.10
C LYS A 93 6.64 13.63 1.56
N THR A 94 6.31 14.53 0.64
CA THR A 94 5.70 15.83 0.96
C THR A 94 4.33 15.65 1.61
N ILE A 95 3.49 14.76 1.09
CA ILE A 95 2.17 14.51 1.67
C ILE A 95 2.29 13.90 3.07
N ILE A 96 3.18 12.92 3.25
CA ILE A 96 3.41 12.31 4.57
C ILE A 96 3.94 13.35 5.56
N GLN A 97 4.90 14.18 5.13
CA GLN A 97 5.47 15.25 5.97
C GLN A 97 4.45 16.31 6.34
N TYR A 98 3.55 16.68 5.43
CA TYR A 98 2.49 17.66 5.71
C TYR A 98 1.61 17.22 6.88
N TYR A 99 1.07 15.99 6.83
CA TYR A 99 0.24 15.48 7.92
C TYR A 99 1.06 15.12 9.15
N GLY A 100 2.26 14.57 8.98
CA GLY A 100 3.17 14.23 10.08
C GLY A 100 3.55 15.46 10.90
N GLY A 101 3.91 16.57 10.23
CA GLY A 101 4.18 17.85 10.89
C GLY A 101 2.97 18.39 11.63
N HIS A 102 1.79 18.36 11.01
CA HIS A 102 0.57 18.79 11.68
C HIS A 102 0.22 17.94 12.91
N ILE A 103 0.47 16.63 12.87
CA ILE A 103 0.29 15.76 14.03
C ILE A 103 1.31 16.13 15.11
N ALA A 104 2.59 16.33 14.76
CA ALA A 104 3.62 16.71 15.71
C ALA A 104 3.29 18.04 16.44
N ASP A 105 2.77 19.01 15.72
CA ASP A 105 2.48 20.35 16.26
C ASP A 105 1.22 20.39 17.13
N TYR A 106 0.16 19.65 16.75
CA TYR A 106 -1.18 19.81 17.34
C TYR A 106 -1.77 18.55 17.97
N LYS A 107 -1.21 17.37 17.69
CA LYS A 107 -1.72 16.06 18.14
C LYS A 107 -0.58 15.10 18.49
N SER A 108 0.43 15.57 19.21
CA SER A 108 1.62 14.78 19.56
C SER A 108 1.30 13.45 20.27
N GLY A 109 0.18 13.39 21.01
CA GLY A 109 -0.31 12.16 21.63
C GLY A 109 -0.56 11.01 20.64
N LEU A 110 -0.86 11.30 19.36
CA LEU A 110 -0.98 10.27 18.31
C LEU A 110 0.38 9.71 17.85
N LEU A 111 1.49 10.41 18.14
CA LEU A 111 2.85 9.91 17.86
C LEU A 111 3.38 9.06 19.02
N GLU A 112 2.91 9.34 20.23
CA GLU A 112 3.26 8.59 21.45
C GLU A 112 2.44 7.29 21.56
N GLU A 113 1.19 7.33 21.09
CA GLU A 113 0.32 6.17 20.94
C GLU A 113 0.68 5.40 19.67
N TYR A 114 1.86 4.78 19.62
CA TYR A 114 2.06 3.67 18.68
C TYR A 114 1.07 2.58 19.06
N PRO A 115 0.10 2.21 18.20
CA PRO A 115 -0.79 1.11 18.52
C PRO A 115 0.08 -0.12 18.72
N TYR A 116 -0.11 -0.81 19.85
CA TYR A 116 0.37 -2.19 19.99
C TYR A 116 -0.05 -2.95 18.72
N GLU A 117 0.89 -3.63 18.06
CA GLU A 117 0.74 -4.33 16.75
C GLU A 117 0.75 -3.46 15.47
N PHE A 118 0.98 -2.14 15.52
CA PHE A 118 1.11 -1.33 14.30
C PHE A 118 2.39 -1.67 13.52
N GLY A 119 2.24 -2.22 12.32
CA GLY A 119 3.36 -2.58 11.43
C GLY A 119 3.84 -4.02 11.57
N TYR A 120 3.17 -4.85 12.37
CA TYR A 120 3.29 -6.29 12.26
C TYR A 120 2.32 -6.75 11.17
N ASP A 121 2.82 -7.44 10.15
CA ASP A 121 1.93 -8.25 9.32
C ASP A 121 1.24 -9.24 10.27
N ASP A 122 -0.09 -9.36 10.19
CA ASP A 122 -0.83 -10.47 10.77
C ASP A 122 -0.35 -11.74 10.06
N VAL A 123 0.80 -12.27 10.47
CA VAL A 123 1.20 -13.61 10.11
C VAL A 123 0.22 -14.48 10.87
N ILE A 124 -0.83 -14.94 10.19
CA ILE A 124 -1.62 -16.06 10.69
C ILE A 124 -0.69 -17.26 10.53
N PRO A 125 -0.07 -17.81 11.60
CA PRO A 125 0.57 -19.09 11.47
C PRO A 125 -0.57 -20.08 11.16
N GLY A 126 -0.74 -20.41 9.87
CA GLY A 126 -1.39 -21.66 9.54
C GLY A 126 -0.64 -22.73 10.33
N LEU A 127 -1.35 -23.61 11.03
CA LEU A 127 -0.75 -24.74 11.75
C LEU A 127 0.11 -25.51 10.74
N MET A 128 1.38 -25.19 10.73
CA MET A 128 2.33 -25.70 9.77
C MET A 128 2.71 -27.07 10.27
N THR A 129 2.42 -28.11 9.49
CA THR A 129 2.92 -29.44 9.82
C THR A 129 4.43 -29.46 9.63
N ASP A 130 5.14 -30.37 10.32
CA ASP A 130 6.59 -30.53 10.13
C ASP A 130 6.97 -30.77 8.65
N GLU A 131 6.04 -31.34 7.89
CA GLU A 131 6.20 -31.58 6.46
C GLU A 131 6.17 -30.28 5.63
N ASP A 132 5.26 -29.37 5.98
CA ASP A 132 5.16 -28.05 5.34
C ASP A 132 6.36 -27.17 5.72
N TYR A 133 6.82 -27.24 6.99
CA TYR A 133 8.00 -26.53 7.47
C TYR A 133 9.23 -26.87 6.65
N ARG A 134 9.45 -28.15 6.32
CA ARG A 134 10.59 -28.60 5.52
C ARG A 134 10.53 -28.18 4.06
N LYS A 135 9.33 -27.92 3.51
CA LYS A 135 9.14 -27.44 2.13
C LYS A 135 9.30 -25.90 2.02
N SER A 136 9.09 -25.18 3.12
CA SER A 136 9.13 -23.71 3.14
C SER A 136 10.45 -23.04 2.69
N PRO A 137 11.66 -23.54 3.02
CA PRO A 137 12.90 -22.89 2.61
C PRO A 137 13.13 -23.00 1.10
N LYS A 138 12.55 -24.03 0.46
CA LYS A 138 12.66 -24.28 -0.99
C LYS A 138 11.76 -23.33 -1.80
N SER A 139 10.56 -23.06 -1.28
CA SER A 139 9.60 -22.10 -1.86
C SER A 139 10.10 -20.65 -1.76
N ILE A 140 10.61 -20.25 -0.59
CA ILE A 140 11.10 -18.88 -0.35
C ILE A 140 12.34 -18.56 -1.22
N ARG A 141 13.14 -19.58 -1.58
CA ARG A 141 14.34 -19.42 -2.40
C ARG A 141 14.10 -19.60 -3.90
N ASN A 142 12.84 -19.78 -4.33
CA ASN A 142 12.45 -19.94 -5.73
C ASN A 142 13.25 -21.04 -6.47
N ILE A 143 13.52 -22.14 -5.77
CA ILE A 143 14.24 -23.29 -6.33
C ILE A 143 13.20 -24.15 -7.07
N ASN A 144 13.42 -24.36 -8.37
CA ASN A 144 12.49 -25.05 -9.26
C ASN A 144 12.21 -26.49 -8.75
N LEU A 145 10.94 -26.85 -8.60
CA LEU A 145 10.50 -28.09 -7.93
C LEU A 145 10.54 -29.35 -8.82
N ASP A 146 10.93 -29.23 -10.08
CA ASP A 146 10.82 -30.31 -11.08
C ASP A 146 12.14 -31.01 -11.44
N THR A 147 13.22 -30.85 -10.67
CA THR A 147 14.37 -31.75 -10.79
C THR A 147 14.16 -32.94 -9.87
N PRO A 148 13.91 -34.16 -10.38
CA PRO A 148 13.95 -35.36 -9.55
C PRO A 148 15.35 -35.50 -8.97
N ASP A 149 15.43 -35.82 -7.68
CA ASP A 149 16.67 -35.99 -6.94
C ASP A 149 17.52 -37.12 -7.57
N GLU A 150 18.38 -36.78 -8.53
CA GLU A 150 19.49 -37.64 -8.94
C GLU A 150 20.58 -37.56 -7.87
N GLU A 151 20.58 -38.51 -6.94
CA GLU A 151 21.80 -39.13 -6.41
C GLU A 151 21.45 -40.29 -5.46
N GLU A 152 20.97 -41.42 -6.01
CA GLU A 152 21.27 -42.71 -5.39
C GLU A 152 22.69 -43.11 -5.80
N TRP A 153 23.65 -42.86 -4.91
CA TRP A 153 25.00 -43.42 -5.02
C TRP A 153 24.90 -44.95 -4.99
N PRO A 154 25.47 -45.68 -5.98
CA PRO A 154 25.47 -47.13 -5.92
C PRO A 154 26.37 -47.58 -4.75
N LYS A 155 25.80 -48.38 -3.85
CA LYS A 155 26.55 -49.10 -2.81
C LYS A 155 27.61 -49.96 -3.50
N VAL A 156 28.87 -49.56 -3.34
CA VAL A 156 30.02 -50.38 -3.71
C VAL A 156 30.31 -51.33 -2.54
N LEU A 157 30.49 -52.62 -2.90
CA LEU A 157 31.02 -53.77 -2.14
C LEU A 157 30.01 -54.67 -1.40
N ASP A 158 29.78 -55.87 -1.97
CA ASP A 158 30.36 -57.14 -1.49
C ASP A 158 29.73 -58.29 -2.31
N LEU A 159 30.47 -58.90 -3.24
CA LEU A 159 31.27 -60.14 -3.09
C LEU A 159 30.48 -61.41 -3.47
N LEU A 160 31.07 -62.14 -4.44
CA LEU A 160 30.79 -63.50 -4.94
C LEU A 160 29.78 -63.63 -6.09
#